data_AF-I2B6Z0-F1
#
_entry.id   AF-I2B6Z0-F1
#
_cell.length_a   1.000
_cell.length_b   1.000
_cell.length_c   1.000
_cell.angle_alpha   90.00
_cell.angle_beta   90.00
_cell.angle_gamma   90.00
#
_symmetry.space_group_name_H-M   'P 1'
#
loop_
_entity.id
_entity.type
_entity.pdbx_description
1 polymer ?
#
loop_
_entity_poly.entity_id
_entity_poly.type
_entity_poly.pdbx_seq_one_letter_code
_entity_poly.pdbx_strand_id
1 'polypeptide(L)'
;MAKGLLVTADGKVHGEGDVLDMDVALREIETIRAQIGELAIATRQAKALGADIASQQAMFTTRLKTLNEVLHFSAPGGMAFTSAEHLQLAAADNLALNAGGDISIGAEGHITGLAGDSVGMFAQHGKLSLISAQGPVQFQAQNGVMHLSAEQKLTLISAKEMLLAGKKRIRLVGGGNSILIEQGQIKYETAGTYTRKASRLDTEGGASQRIEMPDLYPPIENKICIPCLLKAIQANDAIVQGA
;
A
#
# COMPACT_ATOMS: atom_id res chain seq x y z
N MET A 1 -17.63 23.55 -27.20
CA MET A 1 -16.50 22.87 -26.54
C MET A 1 -15.98 23.80 -25.45
N ALA A 2 -15.83 23.31 -24.22
CA ALA A 2 -15.36 24.13 -23.10
C ALA A 2 -13.83 24.27 -23.18
N LYS A 3 -13.30 25.48 -23.00
CA LYS A 3 -11.88 25.82 -23.24
C LYS A 3 -10.97 25.77 -22.00
N GLY A 4 -11.46 25.26 -20.86
CA GLY A 4 -10.78 25.21 -19.56
C GLY A 4 -10.78 26.52 -18.76
N LEU A 5 -10.24 26.49 -17.54
CA LEU A 5 -10.16 27.62 -16.61
C LEU A 5 -8.81 27.62 -15.87
N LEU A 6 -8.13 28.76 -15.89
CA LEU A 6 -6.92 29.03 -15.11
C LEU A 6 -7.25 30.01 -13.99
N VAL A 7 -6.94 29.63 -12.75
CA VAL A 7 -7.00 30.50 -11.58
C VAL A 7 -5.56 30.63 -11.08
N THR A 8 -4.95 31.80 -11.28
CA THR A 8 -3.55 32.04 -10.93
C THR A 8 -3.36 33.25 -10.02
N ALA A 9 -2.46 33.12 -9.04
CA ALA A 9 -1.91 34.22 -8.25
C ALA A 9 -0.52 34.68 -8.76
N ASP A 10 -0.12 34.25 -9.96
CA ASP A 10 1.08 34.71 -10.63
C ASP A 10 0.91 36.18 -11.06
N GLY A 11 1.71 37.06 -10.44
CA GLY A 11 1.63 38.50 -10.70
C GLY A 11 2.16 38.86 -12.09
N LYS A 12 1.40 39.67 -12.83
CA LYS A 12 1.84 40.27 -14.09
C LYS A 12 2.01 41.77 -13.94
N VAL A 13 3.20 42.28 -14.24
CA VAL A 13 3.46 43.72 -14.27
C VAL A 13 2.69 44.30 -15.46
N HIS A 14 1.78 45.23 -15.19
CA HIS A 14 0.99 45.97 -16.19
C HIS A 14 0.18 45.11 -17.19
N GLY A 15 -0.10 43.84 -16.88
CA GLY A 15 -0.83 42.94 -17.78
C GLY A 15 -0.03 42.54 -19.03
N GLU A 16 1.30 42.63 -18.99
CA GLU A 16 2.15 42.10 -20.06
C GLU A 16 2.05 40.58 -20.16
N GLY A 17 2.09 40.06 -21.40
CA GLY A 17 2.00 38.63 -21.71
C GLY A 17 0.58 38.10 -21.94
N ASP A 18 0.47 36.86 -22.39
CA ASP A 18 -0.81 36.23 -22.74
C ASP A 18 -1.68 35.95 -21.52
N VAL A 19 -2.99 36.22 -21.56
CA VAL A 19 -3.91 36.02 -20.42
C VAL A 19 -3.83 34.62 -19.81
N LEU A 20 -3.48 33.61 -20.60
CA LEU A 20 -3.34 32.19 -20.22
C LEU A 20 -1.90 31.72 -20.05
N ASP A 21 -0.96 32.63 -19.81
CA ASP A 21 0.43 32.27 -19.50
C ASP A 21 0.49 31.41 -18.23
N MET A 22 1.10 30.23 -18.37
CA MET A 22 1.27 29.23 -17.32
C MET A 22 2.73 28.81 -17.18
N ASP A 23 3.70 29.57 -17.72
CA ASP A 23 5.10 29.14 -17.78
C ASP A 23 5.69 28.82 -16.39
N VAL A 24 5.32 29.61 -15.37
CA VAL A 24 5.74 29.38 -13.99
C VAL A 24 5.19 28.04 -13.48
N ALA A 25 3.88 27.86 -13.54
CA ALA A 25 3.20 26.66 -13.05
C ALA A 25 3.65 25.38 -13.80
N LEU A 26 3.84 25.47 -15.12
CA LEU A 26 4.34 24.35 -15.93
C LEU A 26 5.77 23.95 -15.54
N ARG A 27 6.65 24.90 -15.23
CA ARG A 27 8.01 24.61 -14.75
C ARG A 27 8.01 23.92 -13.39
N GLU A 28 7.14 24.33 -12.47
CA GLU A 28 6.99 23.68 -11.16
C GLU A 28 6.52 22.23 -11.31
N ILE A 29 5.51 22.00 -12.16
CA ILE A 29 5.02 20.64 -12.47
C ILE A 29 6.11 19.78 -13.10
N GLU A 30 6.88 20.31 -14.06
CA GLU A 30 7.97 19.59 -14.69
C GLU A 30 9.07 19.21 -13.68
N THR A 31 9.37 20.10 -12.73
CA THR A 31 10.33 19.85 -11.65
C THR A 31 9.87 18.70 -10.74
N ILE A 32 8.63 18.78 -10.22
CA ILE A 32 8.07 17.75 -9.34
C ILE A 32 7.97 16.40 -10.07
N ARG A 33 7.56 16.41 -11.34
CA ARG A 33 7.49 15.21 -12.18
C ARG A 33 8.86 14.54 -12.37
N ALA A 34 9.93 15.32 -12.58
CA ALA A 34 11.27 14.77 -12.70
C ALA A 34 11.68 14.04 -11.41
N GLN A 35 11.41 14.64 -10.24
CA GLN A 35 11.68 14.01 -8.94
C GLN A 35 10.91 12.71 -8.73
N ILE A 36 9.62 12.68 -9.07
CA ILE A 36 8.79 11.47 -8.97
C ILE A 36 9.21 10.40 -9.99
N GLY A 37 9.67 10.82 -11.17
CA GLY A 37 10.22 9.93 -12.19
C GLY A 37 11.41 9.12 -11.68
N GLU A 38 12.33 9.78 -10.96
CA GLU A 38 13.48 9.12 -10.32
C GLU A 38 13.03 8.13 -9.22
N LEU A 39 12.07 8.54 -8.38
CA LEU A 39 11.50 7.64 -7.36
C LEU A 39 10.83 6.41 -7.99
N ALA A 40 10.19 6.54 -9.13
CA ALA A 40 9.57 5.42 -9.83
C ALA A 40 10.58 4.49 -10.52
N ILE A 41 11.74 4.99 -10.91
CA ILE A 41 12.85 4.12 -11.33
C ILE A 41 13.33 3.30 -10.12
N ALA A 42 13.55 3.94 -8.97
CA ALA A 42 13.98 3.26 -7.75
C ALA A 42 12.95 2.22 -7.27
N THR A 43 11.65 2.55 -7.34
CA THR A 43 10.55 1.65 -6.99
C THR A 43 10.56 0.38 -7.86
N ARG A 44 10.79 0.53 -9.18
CA ARG A 44 10.91 -0.60 -10.11
C ARG A 44 12.13 -1.47 -9.80
N GLN A 45 13.29 -0.86 -9.50
CA GLN A 45 14.49 -1.60 -9.11
C GLN A 45 14.28 -2.39 -7.81
N ALA A 46 13.55 -1.82 -6.86
CA ALA A 46 13.16 -2.47 -5.61
C ALA A 46 12.01 -3.48 -5.76
N LYS A 47 11.44 -3.65 -6.96
CA LYS A 47 10.25 -4.47 -7.23
C LYS A 47 9.05 -4.09 -6.36
N ALA A 48 8.96 -2.83 -5.95
CA ALA A 48 7.81 -2.29 -5.23
C ALA A 48 6.70 -1.88 -6.22
N LEU A 49 5.49 -1.70 -5.70
CA LEU A 49 4.35 -1.23 -6.51
C LEU A 49 4.63 0.19 -7.03
N GLY A 50 4.60 0.36 -8.36
CA GLY A 50 4.85 1.64 -9.01
C GLY A 50 3.61 2.53 -9.08
N ALA A 51 3.81 3.85 -9.02
CA ALA A 51 2.76 4.83 -9.30
C ALA A 51 2.47 4.94 -10.80
N ASP A 52 1.22 5.21 -11.17
CA ASP A 52 0.81 5.46 -12.57
C ASP A 52 1.22 6.87 -13.03
N ILE A 53 2.51 7.01 -13.34
CA ILE A 53 3.08 8.26 -13.85
C ILE A 53 2.69 8.47 -15.33
N ALA A 54 2.41 7.41 -16.08
CA ALA A 54 2.09 7.52 -17.50
C ALA A 54 0.76 8.26 -17.72
N SER A 55 -0.29 7.90 -16.98
CA SER A 55 -1.57 8.59 -17.04
C SER A 55 -1.47 10.05 -16.59
N GLN A 56 -0.66 10.31 -15.56
CA GLN A 56 -0.39 11.66 -15.09
C GLN A 56 0.27 12.51 -16.19
N GLN A 57 1.27 11.96 -16.90
CA GLN A 57 1.95 12.63 -18.00
C GLN A 57 1.03 12.90 -19.19
N ALA A 58 0.15 11.96 -19.51
CA ALA A 58 -0.82 12.08 -20.58
C ALA A 58 -1.83 13.22 -20.30
N MET A 59 -2.36 13.30 -19.06
CA MET A 59 -3.24 14.36 -18.62
C MET A 59 -2.56 15.73 -18.74
N PHE A 60 -1.32 15.86 -18.25
CA PHE A 60 -0.57 17.12 -18.34
C PHE A 60 -0.30 17.56 -19.78
N THR A 61 0.19 16.66 -20.62
CA THR A 61 0.62 17.01 -21.99
C THR A 61 -0.57 17.32 -22.90
N THR A 62 -1.65 16.56 -22.76
CA THR A 62 -2.81 16.66 -23.67
C THR A 62 -3.81 17.73 -23.24
N ARG A 63 -4.02 17.88 -21.92
CA ARG A 63 -5.08 18.73 -21.36
C ARG A 63 -4.51 19.98 -20.70
N LEU A 64 -3.55 19.83 -19.76
CA LEU A 64 -3.07 20.97 -18.99
C LEU A 64 -2.31 22.00 -19.85
N LYS A 65 -1.33 21.57 -20.66
CA LYS A 65 -0.53 22.48 -21.50
C LYS A 65 -1.37 23.31 -22.49
N THR A 66 -2.50 22.76 -22.94
CA THR A 66 -3.42 23.43 -23.87
C THR A 66 -4.62 24.07 -23.17
N LEU A 67 -4.68 23.97 -21.84
CA LEU A 67 -5.84 24.29 -21.00
C LEU A 67 -7.16 23.68 -21.50
N ASN A 68 -7.13 22.54 -22.19
CA ASN A 68 -8.33 21.99 -22.83
C ASN A 68 -9.18 21.18 -21.83
N GLU A 69 -10.40 21.66 -21.52
CA GLU A 69 -11.35 21.00 -20.60
C GLU A 69 -10.75 20.71 -19.21
N VAL A 70 -9.85 21.56 -18.74
CA VAL A 70 -9.15 21.41 -17.46
C VAL A 70 -9.31 22.65 -16.60
N LEU A 71 -9.27 22.46 -15.28
CA LEU A 71 -9.18 23.52 -14.29
C LEU A 71 -7.77 23.46 -13.67
N HIS A 72 -7.06 24.58 -13.70
CA HIS A 72 -5.72 24.69 -13.10
C HIS A 72 -5.69 25.81 -12.06
N PHE A 73 -5.21 25.49 -10.86
CA PHE A 73 -4.91 26.45 -9.81
C PHE A 73 -3.39 26.59 -9.68
N SER A 74 -2.88 27.83 -9.73
CA SER A 74 -1.46 28.16 -9.55
C SER A 74 -1.32 29.27 -8.51
N ALA A 75 -0.44 29.11 -7.53
CA ALA A 75 -0.12 30.17 -6.59
C ALA A 75 1.30 29.96 -5.99
N PRO A 76 2.28 30.81 -6.33
CA PRO A 76 3.67 30.65 -5.87
C PRO A 76 3.83 30.87 -4.37
N GLY A 77 2.90 31.59 -3.73
CA GLY A 77 2.84 31.79 -2.28
C GLY A 77 2.14 30.65 -1.50
N GLY A 78 1.62 29.64 -2.18
CA GLY A 78 0.89 28.50 -1.59
C GLY A 78 -0.62 28.51 -1.84
N MET A 79 -1.25 27.36 -1.59
CA MET A 79 -2.69 27.14 -1.72
C MET A 79 -3.25 26.45 -0.47
N ALA A 80 -4.46 26.82 -0.05
CA ALA A 80 -5.16 26.20 1.07
C ALA A 80 -6.62 25.92 0.72
N PHE A 81 -7.06 24.69 1.01
CA PHE A 81 -8.46 24.27 0.91
C PHE A 81 -8.94 23.92 2.32
N THR A 82 -9.96 24.61 2.80
CA THR A 82 -10.52 24.41 4.15
C THR A 82 -12.04 24.31 4.08
N SER A 83 -12.63 23.52 4.98
CA SER A 83 -14.07 23.33 5.11
C SER A 83 -14.41 23.16 6.59
N ALA A 84 -15.53 23.75 7.04
CA ALA A 84 -16.04 23.53 8.39
C ALA A 84 -16.68 22.15 8.55
N GLU A 85 -17.09 21.53 7.43
CA GLU A 85 -17.68 20.21 7.40
C GLU A 85 -16.80 19.27 6.57
N HIS A 86 -17.21 18.93 5.35
CA HIS A 86 -16.53 17.94 4.52
C HIS A 86 -15.68 18.59 3.43
N LEU A 87 -14.53 17.97 3.13
CA LEU A 87 -13.72 18.23 1.95
C LEU A 87 -13.54 16.90 1.22
N GLN A 88 -14.01 16.81 -0.02
CA GLN A 88 -13.96 15.58 -0.83
C GLN A 88 -13.17 15.81 -2.11
N LEU A 89 -12.24 14.91 -2.40
CA LEU A 89 -11.51 14.82 -3.66
C LEU A 89 -11.86 13.48 -4.31
N ALA A 90 -12.39 13.50 -5.54
CA ALA A 90 -12.79 12.31 -6.26
C ALA A 90 -12.44 12.43 -7.74
N ALA A 91 -11.93 11.35 -8.32
CA ALA A 91 -11.64 11.23 -9.75
C ALA A 91 -12.12 9.85 -10.23
N ALA A 92 -12.63 9.76 -11.46
CA ALA A 92 -13.07 8.49 -12.04
C ALA A 92 -11.91 7.56 -12.39
N ASP A 93 -10.77 8.15 -12.78
CA ASP A 93 -9.55 7.42 -13.12
C ASP A 93 -8.53 7.51 -11.97
N ASN A 94 -7.72 8.57 -11.94
CA ASN A 94 -6.56 8.68 -11.05
C ASN A 94 -6.60 9.93 -10.18
N LEU A 95 -6.22 9.78 -8.90
CA LEU A 95 -5.89 10.88 -7.99
C LEU A 95 -4.39 10.78 -7.64
N ALA A 96 -3.64 11.84 -7.91
CA ALA A 96 -2.21 11.91 -7.61
C ALA A 96 -1.91 13.06 -6.64
N LEU A 97 -1.15 12.78 -5.58
CA LEU A 97 -0.68 13.74 -4.59
C LEU A 97 0.84 13.72 -4.59
N ASN A 98 1.44 14.88 -4.82
CA ASN A 98 2.87 15.01 -5.09
C ASN A 98 3.43 16.24 -4.38
N ALA A 99 4.62 16.11 -3.80
CA ALA A 99 5.34 17.20 -3.18
C ALA A 99 6.85 17.04 -3.46
N GLY A 100 7.55 18.16 -3.62
CA GLY A 100 9.02 18.16 -3.65
C GLY A 100 9.66 17.97 -2.26
N GLY A 101 8.86 18.15 -1.19
CA GLY A 101 9.21 17.87 0.20
C GLY A 101 8.31 16.77 0.78
N ASP A 102 7.75 17.01 1.96
CA ASP A 102 6.95 16.03 2.69
C ASP A 102 5.45 16.09 2.34
N ILE A 103 4.78 14.94 2.38
CA ILE A 103 3.31 14.84 2.45
C ILE A 103 2.95 14.40 3.87
N SER A 104 2.22 15.25 4.59
CA SER A 104 1.71 14.95 5.94
C SER A 104 0.21 14.65 5.89
N ILE A 105 -0.19 13.48 6.39
CA ILE A 105 -1.59 13.06 6.48
C ILE A 105 -1.87 12.71 7.94
N GLY A 106 -2.92 13.31 8.51
CA GLY A 106 -3.31 13.11 9.90
C GLY A 106 -4.82 13.21 10.10
N ALA A 107 -5.33 12.45 11.05
CA ALA A 107 -6.72 12.49 11.49
C ALA A 107 -6.77 12.29 13.01
N GLU A 108 -7.65 13.01 13.70
CA GLU A 108 -7.90 12.78 15.13
C GLU A 108 -8.63 11.45 15.37
N GLY A 109 -9.51 11.06 14.45
CA GLY A 109 -10.18 9.77 14.45
C GLY A 109 -9.30 8.65 13.89
N HIS A 110 -9.52 8.28 12.63
CA HIS A 110 -8.80 7.20 11.97
C HIS A 110 -8.48 7.54 10.51
N ILE A 111 -7.45 6.88 9.97
CA ILE A 111 -7.12 6.87 8.54
C ILE A 111 -7.42 5.47 8.02
N THR A 112 -8.13 5.38 6.89
CA THR A 112 -8.43 4.11 6.23
C THR A 112 -8.06 4.20 4.76
N GLY A 113 -7.27 3.24 4.28
CA GLY A 113 -6.94 3.07 2.87
C GLY A 113 -7.60 1.81 2.33
N LEU A 114 -8.36 1.94 1.25
CA LEU A 114 -9.01 0.84 0.53
C LEU A 114 -8.50 0.86 -0.91
N ALA A 115 -8.05 -0.29 -1.41
CA ALA A 115 -7.66 -0.46 -2.80
C ALA A 115 -8.32 -1.73 -3.36
N GLY A 116 -8.79 -1.66 -4.60
CA GLY A 116 -9.41 -2.80 -5.27
C GLY A 116 -8.41 -3.88 -5.72
N ASP A 117 -7.13 -3.51 -5.87
CA ASP A 117 -6.07 -4.41 -6.33
C ASP A 117 -4.93 -4.48 -5.31
N SER A 118 -4.18 -3.39 -5.14
CA SER A 118 -2.95 -3.41 -4.34
C SER A 118 -2.67 -2.09 -3.60
N VAL A 119 -1.95 -2.22 -2.46
CA VAL A 119 -1.41 -1.09 -1.69
C VAL A 119 0.09 -1.29 -1.56
N GLY A 120 0.87 -0.27 -1.91
CA GLY A 120 2.33 -0.30 -1.83
C GLY A 120 2.89 0.86 -1.01
N MET A 121 3.96 0.59 -0.27
CA MET A 121 4.73 1.60 0.47
C MET A 121 6.21 1.39 0.17
N PHE A 122 6.90 2.46 -0.19
CA PHE A 122 8.31 2.42 -0.55
C PHE A 122 9.04 3.65 0.01
N ALA A 123 10.23 3.44 0.57
CA ALA A 123 11.13 4.49 1.01
C ALA A 123 12.52 4.17 0.48
N GLN A 124 13.12 5.09 -0.30
CA GLN A 124 14.39 4.85 -0.99
C GLN A 124 15.61 4.94 -0.05
N HIS A 125 15.66 5.99 0.77
CA HIS A 125 16.82 6.29 1.62
C HIS A 125 16.52 6.27 3.12
N GLY A 126 15.26 6.53 3.49
CA GLY A 126 14.80 6.59 4.88
C GLY A 126 14.35 5.25 5.44
N LYS A 127 13.82 5.28 6.66
CA LYS A 127 13.17 4.13 7.30
C LYS A 127 11.69 4.06 6.92
N LEU A 128 11.19 2.87 6.64
CA LEU A 128 9.76 2.56 6.67
C LEU A 128 9.40 2.12 8.10
N SER A 129 8.45 2.78 8.75
CA SER A 129 8.11 2.53 10.16
C SER A 129 6.60 2.48 10.36
N LEU A 130 6.15 1.44 11.07
CA LEU A 130 4.76 1.19 11.42
C LEU A 130 4.72 0.94 12.94
N ILE A 131 4.27 1.93 13.71
CA ILE A 131 4.33 1.91 15.18
C ILE A 131 2.94 2.24 15.72
N SER A 132 2.44 1.39 16.63
CA SER A 132 1.27 1.70 17.45
C SER A 132 1.73 2.05 18.87
N ALA A 133 1.32 3.23 19.36
CA ALA A 133 1.63 3.65 20.73
C ALA A 133 0.82 2.82 21.76
N GLN A 134 -0.43 2.52 21.43
CA GLN A 134 -1.35 1.74 22.25
C GLN A 134 -2.20 0.84 21.35
N GLY A 135 -2.42 -0.39 21.80
CA GLY A 135 -3.19 -1.38 21.04
C GLY A 135 -2.36 -2.22 20.07
N PRO A 136 -2.98 -3.24 19.46
CA PRO A 136 -2.29 -4.25 18.66
C PRO A 136 -1.93 -3.75 17.26
N VAL A 137 -0.84 -4.28 16.71
CA VAL A 137 -0.54 -4.21 15.27
C VAL A 137 -0.86 -5.57 14.66
N GLN A 138 -1.58 -5.58 13.55
CA GLN A 138 -1.98 -6.81 12.87
C GLN A 138 -1.51 -6.78 11.42
N PHE A 139 -0.82 -7.85 11.02
CA PHE A 139 -0.49 -8.13 9.62
C PHE A 139 -1.13 -9.46 9.27
N GLN A 140 -1.89 -9.51 8.17
CA GLN A 140 -2.57 -10.73 7.73
C GLN A 140 -2.53 -10.84 6.22
N ALA A 141 -2.25 -12.05 5.73
CA ALA A 141 -2.49 -12.45 4.35
C ALA A 141 -3.59 -13.52 4.37
N GLN A 142 -4.85 -13.11 4.20
CA GLN A 142 -6.01 -13.98 4.45
C GLN A 142 -6.15 -15.09 3.40
N ASN A 143 -5.80 -14.79 2.15
CA ASN A 143 -5.77 -15.77 1.06
C ASN A 143 -4.48 -15.62 0.24
N GLY A 144 -3.35 -15.48 0.93
CA GLY A 144 -2.06 -15.21 0.30
C GLY A 144 -0.88 -15.63 1.15
N VAL A 145 0.32 -15.44 0.59
CA VAL A 145 1.58 -15.69 1.29
C VAL A 145 2.03 -14.40 1.98
N MET A 146 2.45 -14.53 3.23
CA MET A 146 3.17 -13.46 3.93
C MET A 146 4.67 -13.69 3.81
N HIS A 147 5.41 -12.67 3.36
CA HIS A 147 6.87 -12.71 3.27
C HIS A 147 7.48 -11.59 4.12
N LEU A 148 8.40 -11.95 5.01
CA LEU A 148 9.20 -11.01 5.78
C LEU A 148 10.68 -11.36 5.57
N SER A 149 11.42 -10.41 5.01
CA SER A 149 12.82 -10.59 4.64
C SER A 149 13.63 -9.35 4.98
N ALA A 150 14.88 -9.55 5.40
CA ALA A 150 15.87 -8.50 5.58
C ALA A 150 17.22 -9.02 5.06
N GLU A 151 17.95 -8.17 4.33
CA GLU A 151 19.31 -8.50 3.88
C GLU A 151 20.29 -8.61 5.06
N GLN A 152 20.08 -7.78 6.08
CA GLN A 152 20.85 -7.80 7.31
C GLN A 152 20.12 -8.65 8.37
N LYS A 153 19.91 -8.10 9.57
CA LYS A 153 19.32 -8.81 10.70
C LYS A 153 17.79 -8.70 10.70
N LEU A 154 17.11 -9.83 10.76
CA LEU A 154 15.68 -9.90 11.12
C LEU A 154 15.54 -10.20 12.62
N THR A 155 14.79 -9.36 13.34
CA THR A 155 14.61 -9.49 14.80
C THR A 155 13.12 -9.55 15.15
N LEU A 156 12.71 -10.61 15.85
CA LEU A 156 11.37 -10.76 16.43
C LEU A 156 11.54 -10.90 17.94
N ILE A 157 11.01 -9.94 18.71
CA ILE A 157 11.15 -9.90 20.17
C ILE A 157 9.77 -9.65 20.79
N SER A 158 9.45 -10.43 21.81
CA SER A 158 8.33 -10.19 22.71
C SER A 158 8.85 -10.11 24.15
N ALA A 159 8.36 -9.13 24.90
CA ALA A 159 8.69 -8.99 26.32
C ALA A 159 7.91 -9.95 27.22
N LYS A 160 6.90 -10.65 26.68
CA LYS A 160 6.07 -11.61 27.42
C LYS A 160 6.12 -12.98 26.74
N GLU A 161 5.24 -13.20 25.77
CA GLU A 161 5.12 -14.47 25.06
C GLU A 161 5.32 -14.26 23.56
N MET A 162 6.03 -15.19 22.92
CA MET A 162 6.14 -15.26 21.47
C MET A 162 5.59 -16.62 21.01
N LEU A 163 4.49 -16.59 20.27
CA LEU A 163 3.86 -17.77 19.69
C LEU A 163 4.21 -17.86 18.20
N LEU A 164 4.87 -18.95 17.80
CA LEU A 164 5.03 -19.34 16.40
C LEU A 164 4.23 -20.60 16.15
N ALA A 165 3.19 -20.48 15.33
CA ALA A 165 2.19 -21.51 15.14
C ALA A 165 1.97 -21.81 13.65
N GLY A 166 1.87 -23.09 13.30
CA GLY A 166 1.61 -23.55 11.95
C GLY A 166 0.69 -24.78 11.96
N LYS A 167 -0.41 -24.74 11.21
CA LYS A 167 -1.43 -25.82 11.21
C LYS A 167 -0.89 -27.10 10.59
N LYS A 168 -0.09 -26.97 9.54
CA LYS A 168 0.54 -28.10 8.83
C LYS A 168 1.93 -28.38 9.37
N ARG A 169 2.79 -27.35 9.37
CA ARG A 169 4.19 -27.48 9.79
C ARG A 169 4.83 -26.14 10.15
N ILE A 170 5.90 -26.20 10.94
CA ILE A 170 6.86 -25.11 11.14
C ILE A 170 8.25 -25.65 10.77
N ARG A 171 9.00 -24.90 9.96
CA ARG A 171 10.38 -25.24 9.59
C ARG A 171 11.31 -24.07 9.87
N LEU A 172 12.38 -24.32 10.62
CA LEU A 172 13.47 -23.39 10.85
C LEU A 172 14.69 -23.91 10.07
N VAL A 173 15.30 -23.08 9.22
CA VAL A 173 16.43 -23.48 8.37
C VAL A 173 17.58 -22.49 8.56
N GLY A 174 18.81 -23.00 8.69
CA GLY A 174 20.00 -22.16 8.81
C GLY A 174 21.29 -22.94 8.57
N GLY A 175 22.18 -22.41 7.73
CA GLY A 175 23.50 -22.99 7.46
C GLY A 175 23.48 -24.45 7.00
N GLY A 176 22.44 -24.86 6.26
CA GLY A 176 22.24 -26.25 5.82
C GLY A 176 21.59 -27.19 6.84
N ASN A 177 21.20 -26.70 8.02
CA ASN A 177 20.52 -27.47 9.06
C ASN A 177 19.04 -27.09 9.14
N SER A 178 18.22 -27.96 9.72
CA SER A 178 16.79 -27.71 9.87
C SER A 178 16.17 -28.26 11.16
N ILE A 179 15.15 -27.57 11.66
CA ILE A 179 14.22 -28.08 12.67
C ILE A 179 12.84 -28.09 12.05
N LEU A 180 12.18 -29.24 12.06
CA LEU A 180 10.84 -29.43 11.51
C LEU A 180 9.86 -29.88 12.61
N ILE A 181 8.75 -29.16 12.76
CA ILE A 181 7.63 -29.50 13.63
C ILE A 181 6.43 -29.81 12.72
N GLU A 182 6.00 -31.08 12.69
CA GLU A 182 4.94 -31.56 11.80
C GLU A 182 4.34 -32.88 12.31
N GLN A 183 3.02 -33.07 12.19
CA GLN A 183 2.35 -34.36 12.46
C GLN A 183 2.66 -34.99 13.84
N GLY A 184 2.75 -34.17 14.89
CA GLY A 184 3.07 -34.65 16.24
C GLY A 184 4.54 -35.06 16.44
N GLN A 185 5.42 -34.72 15.51
CA GLN A 185 6.85 -35.00 15.55
C GLN A 185 7.67 -33.70 15.55
N ILE A 186 8.84 -33.76 16.21
CA ILE A 186 9.89 -32.76 16.09
C ILE A 186 11.12 -33.46 15.52
N LYS A 187 11.60 -33.02 14.35
CA LYS A 187 12.78 -33.57 13.67
C LYS A 187 13.90 -32.54 13.64
N TYR A 188 15.10 -32.97 14.02
CA TYR A 188 16.33 -32.20 13.92
C TYR A 188 17.17 -32.79 12.79
N GLU A 189 17.49 -31.98 11.79
CA GLU A 189 18.24 -32.39 10.59
C GLU A 189 19.58 -31.65 10.55
N THR A 190 20.70 -32.38 10.62
CA THR A 190 22.04 -31.83 10.47
C THR A 190 22.99 -32.86 9.86
N ALA A 191 23.91 -32.39 9.01
CA ALA A 191 25.03 -33.20 8.51
C ALA A 191 26.30 -33.07 9.39
N GLY A 192 26.29 -32.14 10.35
CA GLY A 192 27.40 -31.89 11.26
C GLY A 192 27.12 -32.37 12.67
N THR A 193 27.77 -31.73 13.64
CA THR A 193 27.63 -32.08 15.06
C THR A 193 26.38 -31.44 15.67
N TYR A 194 25.53 -32.26 16.27
CA TYR A 194 24.45 -31.81 17.16
C TYR A 194 24.92 -31.79 18.61
N THR A 195 25.12 -30.59 19.19
CA THR A 195 25.51 -30.44 20.60
C THR A 195 24.33 -30.00 21.44
N ARG A 196 23.99 -30.77 22.48
CA ARG A 196 22.98 -30.40 23.48
C ARG A 196 23.63 -30.23 24.85
N LYS A 197 23.53 -29.03 25.43
CA LYS A 197 23.99 -28.74 26.80
C LYS A 197 22.78 -28.42 27.67
N ALA A 198 22.55 -29.21 28.72
CA ALA A 198 21.46 -29.03 29.67
C ALA A 198 21.91 -29.48 31.07
N SER A 199 21.47 -28.78 32.11
CA SER A 199 21.69 -29.20 33.51
C SER A 199 20.85 -30.42 33.88
N ARG A 200 19.65 -30.55 33.31
CA ARG A 200 18.74 -31.70 33.47
C ARG A 200 17.99 -31.95 32.18
N LEU A 201 17.69 -33.21 31.90
CA LEU A 201 16.86 -33.63 30.79
C LEU A 201 15.79 -34.59 31.31
N ASP A 202 14.56 -34.11 31.39
CA ASP A 202 13.40 -34.92 31.75
C ASP A 202 12.68 -35.37 30.46
N THR A 203 12.20 -36.61 30.44
CA THR A 203 11.38 -37.14 29.35
C THR A 203 10.07 -37.62 29.96
N GLU A 204 8.98 -36.97 29.60
CA GLU A 204 7.63 -37.31 30.02
C GLU A 204 6.87 -38.04 28.89
N GLY A 205 5.65 -38.49 29.19
CA GLY A 205 4.75 -39.02 28.16
C GLY A 205 4.42 -37.96 27.08
N GLY A 206 3.96 -38.42 25.93
CA GLY A 206 3.58 -37.52 24.84
C GLY A 206 2.43 -36.58 25.23
N ALA A 207 2.49 -35.34 24.74
CA ALA A 207 1.45 -34.33 24.87
C ALA A 207 1.11 -33.73 23.52
N SER A 208 -0.09 -33.12 23.41
CA SER A 208 -0.54 -32.42 22.22
C SER A 208 -1.17 -31.10 22.60
N GLN A 209 -0.84 -30.04 21.86
CA GLN A 209 -1.43 -28.72 22.00
C GLN A 209 -2.28 -28.43 20.77
N ARG A 210 -3.57 -28.10 20.99
CA ARG A 210 -4.42 -27.57 19.92
C ARG A 210 -4.16 -26.07 19.79
N ILE A 211 -3.91 -25.62 18.57
CA ILE A 211 -3.79 -24.21 18.25
C ILE A 211 -5.11 -23.76 17.65
N GLU A 212 -5.76 -22.79 18.29
CA GLU A 212 -6.85 -22.05 17.68
C GLU A 212 -6.24 -21.14 16.61
N MET A 213 -6.43 -21.52 15.35
CA MET A 213 -6.01 -20.67 14.23
C MET A 213 -7.03 -19.55 14.06
N PRO A 214 -6.60 -18.30 13.85
CA PRO A 214 -7.53 -17.25 13.46
C PRO A 214 -8.21 -17.65 12.15
N ASP A 215 -9.51 -17.38 12.04
CA ASP A 215 -10.27 -17.60 10.82
C ASP A 215 -9.77 -16.63 9.73
N LEU A 216 -8.78 -17.08 8.96
CA LEU A 216 -8.30 -16.43 7.75
C LEU A 216 -9.33 -16.69 6.65
N TYR A 217 -10.45 -15.99 6.76
CA TYR A 217 -11.66 -16.01 5.93
C TYR A 217 -12.31 -17.39 5.65
N PRO A 218 -13.62 -17.55 5.92
CA PRO A 218 -14.42 -18.45 5.11
C PRO A 218 -14.34 -17.98 3.64
N PRO A 219 -14.51 -18.87 2.63
CA PRO A 219 -14.56 -18.43 1.25
C PRO A 219 -15.49 -17.22 1.16
N ILE A 220 -15.06 -16.18 0.44
CA ILE A 220 -15.95 -15.09 0.06
C ILE A 220 -17.08 -15.81 -0.68
N GLU A 221 -18.16 -16.13 0.03
CA GLU A 221 -19.40 -16.51 -0.59
C GLU A 221 -19.72 -15.24 -1.36
N ASN A 222 -19.45 -15.28 -2.66
CA ASN A 222 -20.04 -14.42 -3.64
C ASN A 222 -21.54 -14.56 -3.42
N LYS A 223 -22.07 -13.78 -2.47
CA LYS A 223 -23.49 -13.53 -2.35
C LYS A 223 -23.76 -12.75 -3.62
N ILE A 224 -24.08 -13.51 -4.66
CA ILE A 224 -24.81 -13.06 -5.84
C ILE A 224 -25.73 -11.98 -5.29
N CYS A 225 -25.56 -10.75 -5.76
CA CYS A 225 -26.41 -9.65 -5.33
C CYS A 225 -27.84 -10.07 -5.69
N ILE A 226 -28.60 -10.60 -4.73
CA ILE A 226 -29.94 -11.14 -4.97
C ILE A 226 -30.83 -10.06 -5.60
N PRO A 227 -30.76 -8.78 -5.18
CA PRO A 227 -31.47 -7.71 -5.89
C PRO A 227 -31.00 -7.50 -7.34
N CYS A 228 -29.72 -7.67 -7.63
CA CYS A 228 -29.16 -7.55 -8.97
C CYS A 228 -29.56 -8.73 -9.85
N LEU A 229 -29.58 -9.94 -9.29
CA LEU A 229 -30.07 -11.15 -9.94
C LEU A 229 -31.57 -11.04 -10.24
N LEU A 230 -32.37 -10.56 -9.28
CA LEU A 230 -33.80 -10.32 -9.47
C LEU A 230 -34.05 -9.26 -10.55
N LYS A 231 -33.27 -8.18 -10.58
CA LYS A 231 -33.33 -7.17 -11.65
C LYS A 231 -32.94 -7.74 -13.01
N ALA A 232 -31.88 -8.55 -13.10
CA ALA A 232 -31.45 -9.17 -14.36
C ALA A 232 -32.50 -10.16 -14.89
N ILE A 233 -33.10 -10.98 -14.01
CA ILE A 233 -34.20 -11.90 -14.37
C ILE A 233 -35.43 -11.11 -14.84
N GLN A 234 -35.78 -10.00 -14.17
CA GLN A 234 -36.89 -9.14 -14.59
C GLN A 234 -36.61 -8.41 -15.91
N ALA A 235 -35.34 -8.07 -16.18
CA ALA A 235 -34.90 -7.41 -17.41
C ALA A 235 -34.66 -8.38 -18.58
N ASN A 236 -34.73 -9.70 -18.35
CA ASN A 236 -34.38 -10.75 -19.32
C ASN A 236 -32.93 -10.66 -19.81
N ASP A 237 -32.04 -10.13 -18.97
CA ASP A 237 -30.62 -9.95 -19.26
C ASP A 237 -29.81 -11.20 -18.85
N ALA A 238 -28.78 -11.52 -19.64
CA ALA A 238 -27.85 -12.59 -19.31
C ALA A 238 -27.01 -12.20 -18.09
N ILE A 239 -26.84 -13.14 -17.15
CA ILE A 239 -25.96 -12.98 -16.00
C ILE A 239 -24.51 -12.97 -16.51
N VAL A 240 -23.93 -11.78 -16.64
CA VAL A 240 -22.48 -11.65 -16.88
C VAL A 240 -21.79 -11.76 -15.54
N GLN A 241 -20.99 -12.80 -15.36
CA GLN A 241 -20.11 -12.93 -14.20
C GLN A 241 -19.08 -11.80 -14.29
N GLY A 242 -19.30 -10.71 -13.56
CA GLY A 242 -18.36 -9.60 -13.46
C GLY A 242 -17.04 -10.11 -12.90
N ALA A 243 -15.95 -9.80 -13.60
CA ALA A 243 -14.58 -9.98 -13.15
C ALA A 243 -14.31 -9.17 -11.87
#